data_AF-A0AAV1D0W8-F1
#
_entry.id   AF-A0AAV1D0W8-F1
#
_cell.length_a   1.000
_cell.length_b   1.000
_cell.length_c   1.000
_cell.angle_alpha   90.00
_cell.angle_beta   90.00
_cell.angle_gamma   90.00
#
_symmetry.space_group_name_H-M   'P 1'
#
loop_
_entity.id
_entity.type
_entity.pdbx_description
1 polymer ?
#
loop_
_entity_poly.entity_id
_entity_poly.type
_entity_poly.pdbx_seq_one_letter_code
_entity_poly.pdbx_strand_id
1 'polypeptide(L)'
;MKFWLLGNFNVWFNKIWLQDSLQDAKSDFDRYEDMAVQKIKEGICVAASHSLITAGSVFGVSLVVLKKPRRFLYYKTMRYFQKEEVLLSKADEKFKELRTTLNDLNKKAGELEKATAQAELELIKGRTKLRQAGKQIQYGVRSIFKIERQARGLRDVLDELPRVDASRFKAEVSVLAQEVKAEREKLSKEIRKISDHGISV
;
A
#
# COMPACT_ATOMS: atom_id res chain seq x y z
N MET A 1 -50.91 32.42 -54.64
CA MET A 1 -50.92 31.23 -53.73
C MET A 1 -50.46 29.99 -54.48
N LYS A 2 -49.15 29.79 -54.66
CA LYS A 2 -48.56 28.60 -55.31
C LYS A 2 -47.17 28.33 -54.72
N PHE A 3 -47.06 27.96 -53.44
CA PHE A 3 -45.76 27.56 -52.87
C PHE A 3 -45.85 26.69 -51.60
N TRP A 4 -46.94 25.89 -51.44
CA TRP A 4 -47.13 25.02 -50.26
C TRP A 4 -47.36 23.54 -50.58
N LEU A 5 -47.39 23.14 -51.86
CA LEU A 5 -47.71 21.76 -52.27
C LEU A 5 -46.49 20.90 -52.63
N LEU A 6 -45.29 21.49 -52.79
CA LEU A 6 -44.09 20.75 -53.23
C LEU A 6 -43.29 20.12 -52.07
N GLY A 7 -43.33 20.71 -50.86
CA GLY A 7 -42.59 20.17 -49.71
C GLY A 7 -43.19 18.88 -49.13
N ASN A 8 -44.51 18.73 -49.20
CA ASN A 8 -45.21 17.56 -48.64
C ASN A 8 -45.12 16.33 -49.54
N PHE A 9 -44.91 16.54 -50.85
CA PHE A 9 -44.82 15.45 -51.83
C PHE A 9 -43.52 14.65 -51.68
N ASN A 10 -42.37 15.30 -51.47
CA ASN A 10 -41.08 14.62 -51.37
C ASN A 10 -40.90 13.81 -50.07
N VAL A 11 -41.46 14.32 -48.95
CA VAL A 11 -41.49 13.59 -47.67
C VAL A 11 -42.43 12.39 -47.73
N TRP A 12 -43.58 12.55 -48.37
CA TRP A 12 -44.53 11.46 -48.59
C TRP A 12 -43.94 10.39 -49.53
N PHE A 13 -43.24 10.80 -50.59
CA PHE A 13 -42.58 9.90 -51.54
C PHE A 13 -41.42 9.13 -50.89
N ASN A 14 -40.59 9.79 -50.09
CA ASN A 14 -39.49 9.11 -49.38
C ASN A 14 -40.04 8.15 -48.31
N LYS A 15 -41.11 8.53 -47.60
CA LYS A 15 -41.76 7.64 -46.63
C LYS A 15 -42.35 6.39 -47.29
N ILE A 16 -42.96 6.55 -48.47
CA ILE A 16 -43.48 5.43 -49.26
C ILE A 16 -42.34 4.58 -49.80
N TRP A 17 -41.31 5.18 -50.38
CA TRP A 17 -40.16 4.44 -50.91
C TRP A 17 -39.41 3.67 -49.82
N LEU A 18 -39.28 4.25 -48.62
CA LEU A 18 -38.69 3.58 -47.46
C LEU A 18 -39.57 2.44 -46.97
N GLN A 19 -40.89 2.61 -47.00
CA GLN A 19 -41.84 1.58 -46.58
C GLN A 19 -41.93 0.43 -47.59
N ASP A 20 -41.89 0.74 -48.89
CA ASP A 20 -41.82 -0.22 -49.98
C ASP A 20 -40.48 -0.96 -49.94
N SER A 21 -39.35 -0.26 -49.78
CA SER A 21 -38.02 -0.91 -49.65
C SER A 21 -37.94 -1.81 -48.41
N LEU A 22 -38.56 -1.41 -47.28
CA LEU A 22 -38.66 -2.27 -46.10
C LEU A 22 -39.59 -3.46 -46.31
N GLN A 23 -40.66 -3.32 -47.09
CA GLN A 23 -41.54 -4.43 -47.45
C GLN A 23 -40.87 -5.39 -48.42
N ASP A 24 -40.11 -4.87 -49.39
CA ASP A 24 -39.42 -5.65 -50.41
C ASP A 24 -38.27 -6.43 -49.77
N ALA A 25 -37.43 -5.78 -48.96
CA ALA A 25 -36.38 -6.44 -48.18
C ALA A 25 -36.94 -7.47 -47.20
N LYS A 26 -38.13 -7.22 -46.62
CA LYS A 26 -38.82 -8.20 -45.77
C LYS A 26 -39.29 -9.40 -46.60
N SER A 27 -39.83 -9.18 -47.79
CA SER A 27 -40.33 -10.23 -48.67
C SER A 27 -39.18 -11.10 -49.24
N ASP A 28 -38.04 -10.49 -49.55
CA ASP A 28 -36.83 -11.19 -49.95
C ASP A 28 -36.28 -12.01 -48.78
N PHE A 29 -36.27 -11.46 -47.57
CA PHE A 29 -35.85 -12.18 -46.37
C PHE A 29 -36.76 -13.38 -46.07
N ASP A 30 -38.08 -13.19 -46.18
CA ASP A 30 -39.08 -14.25 -46.01
C ASP A 30 -38.90 -15.35 -47.10
N ARG A 31 -38.56 -14.97 -48.35
CA ARG A 31 -38.23 -15.93 -49.43
C ARG A 31 -36.99 -16.79 -49.16
N TYR A 32 -35.91 -16.18 -48.67
CA TYR A 32 -34.71 -16.93 -48.29
C TYR A 32 -34.94 -17.78 -47.04
N GLU A 33 -35.77 -17.30 -46.11
CA GLU A 33 -36.19 -18.06 -44.92
C GLU A 33 -36.96 -19.31 -45.33
N ASP A 34 -37.93 -19.19 -46.25
CA ASP A 34 -38.71 -20.32 -46.75
C ASP A 34 -37.85 -21.35 -47.49
N MET A 35 -36.89 -20.90 -48.31
CA MET A 35 -35.96 -21.78 -49.02
C MET A 35 -35.05 -22.54 -48.06
N ALA A 36 -34.55 -21.87 -47.02
CA ALA A 36 -33.73 -22.50 -45.98
C ALA A 36 -34.55 -23.50 -45.16
N VAL A 37 -35.78 -23.15 -44.79
CA VAL A 37 -36.71 -24.04 -44.07
C VAL A 37 -37.05 -25.27 -44.91
N GLN A 38 -37.24 -25.11 -46.22
CA GLN A 38 -37.49 -26.23 -47.12
C GLN A 38 -36.29 -27.19 -47.22
N LYS A 39 -35.07 -26.64 -47.33
CA LYS A 39 -33.83 -27.44 -47.33
C LYS A 39 -33.59 -28.16 -46.01
N ILE A 40 -33.95 -27.54 -44.88
CA ILE A 40 -33.88 -28.16 -43.56
C ILE A 40 -34.91 -29.30 -43.45
N LYS A 41 -36.13 -29.13 -43.96
CA LYS A 41 -37.15 -30.22 -44.00
C LYS A 41 -36.69 -31.41 -44.84
N GLU A 42 -36.03 -31.17 -45.97
CA GLU A 42 -35.41 -32.22 -46.79
C GLU A 42 -34.30 -32.94 -46.01
N GLY A 43 -33.47 -32.20 -45.25
CA GLY A 43 -32.44 -32.78 -44.38
C GLY A 43 -32.98 -33.57 -43.18
N ILE A 44 -34.13 -33.20 -42.63
CA ILE A 44 -34.82 -33.92 -41.54
C ILE A 44 -35.29 -35.31 -42.00
N CYS A 45 -35.78 -35.43 -43.24
CA CYS A 45 -36.14 -36.73 -43.83
C CYS A 45 -34.93 -37.66 -44.01
N VAL A 46 -33.74 -37.11 -44.27
CA VAL A 46 -32.48 -37.88 -44.41
C VAL A 46 -31.87 -38.26 -43.05
N ALA A 47 -32.15 -37.50 -41.99
CA ALA A 47 -31.58 -37.68 -40.65
C ALA A 47 -32.39 -38.62 -39.72
N ALA A 48 -33.50 -39.18 -40.20
CA ALA A 48 -34.34 -40.14 -39.47
C ALA A 48 -33.61 -41.45 -39.09
N SER A 49 -32.40 -41.69 -39.61
CA SER A 49 -31.54 -42.83 -39.32
C SER A 49 -30.74 -42.71 -38.01
N HIS A 50 -30.61 -41.52 -37.41
CA HIS A 50 -29.89 -41.31 -36.14
C HIS A 50 -30.68 -40.38 -35.18
N SER A 51 -31.63 -40.94 -34.41
CA SER A 51 -32.66 -40.18 -33.70
C SER A 51 -32.19 -39.32 -32.52
N LEU A 52 -31.15 -39.74 -31.78
CA LEU A 52 -30.76 -39.06 -30.52
C LEU A 52 -29.91 -37.79 -30.74
N ILE A 53 -28.99 -37.80 -31.71
CA ILE A 53 -28.13 -36.65 -32.01
C ILE A 53 -28.93 -35.60 -32.82
N THR A 54 -29.83 -36.05 -33.69
CA THR A 54 -30.68 -35.19 -34.50
C THR A 54 -31.77 -34.49 -33.68
N ALA A 55 -32.30 -35.12 -32.62
CA ALA A 55 -33.28 -34.44 -31.75
C ALA A 55 -32.69 -33.18 -31.10
N GLY A 56 -31.49 -33.27 -30.54
CA GLY A 56 -30.82 -32.12 -29.91
C GLY A 56 -30.49 -30.98 -30.89
N SER A 57 -30.03 -31.31 -32.11
CA SER A 57 -29.74 -30.32 -33.14
C SER A 57 -31.01 -29.67 -33.70
N VAL A 58 -32.08 -30.43 -33.90
CA VAL A 58 -33.39 -29.91 -34.34
C VAL A 58 -33.97 -28.95 -33.30
N PHE A 59 -33.89 -29.23 -32.01
CA PHE A 59 -34.32 -28.29 -30.96
C PHE A 59 -33.47 -27.01 -30.94
N GLY A 60 -32.14 -27.13 -31.05
CA GLY A 60 -31.25 -25.96 -31.10
C GLY A 60 -31.49 -25.07 -32.32
N VAL A 61 -31.65 -25.67 -33.50
CA VAL A 61 -31.97 -24.96 -34.75
C VAL A 61 -33.38 -24.35 -34.69
N SER A 62 -34.36 -25.07 -34.16
CA SER A 62 -35.74 -24.58 -33.99
C SER A 62 -35.80 -23.35 -33.08
N LEU A 63 -34.97 -23.29 -32.03
CA LEU A 63 -34.89 -22.14 -31.13
C LEU A 63 -34.30 -20.89 -31.80
N VAL A 64 -33.43 -21.06 -32.79
CA VAL A 64 -32.79 -19.96 -33.55
C VAL A 64 -33.67 -19.47 -34.69
N VAL A 65 -34.41 -20.37 -35.36
CA VAL A 65 -35.30 -20.05 -36.49
C VAL A 65 -36.58 -19.35 -36.02
N LEU A 66 -37.12 -19.68 -34.85
CA LEU A 66 -38.33 -19.03 -34.33
C LEU A 66 -38.08 -17.54 -34.01
N LYS A 67 -38.83 -16.64 -34.66
CA LYS A 67 -38.67 -15.16 -34.59
C LYS A 67 -38.68 -14.58 -33.15
N LYS A 68 -39.41 -15.18 -32.21
CA LYS A 68 -39.53 -14.72 -30.81
C LYS A 68 -38.35 -15.08 -29.90
N PRO A 69 -37.89 -16.35 -29.81
CA PRO A 69 -36.73 -16.72 -29.01
C PRO A 69 -35.42 -16.09 -29.49
N ARG A 70 -35.23 -15.88 -30.80
CA ARG A 70 -34.06 -15.15 -31.34
C ARG A 70 -33.94 -13.74 -30.76
N ARG A 71 -35.06 -13.00 -30.76
CA ARG A 71 -35.13 -11.64 -30.22
C ARG A 71 -34.88 -11.61 -28.71
N PHE A 72 -35.38 -12.62 -27.99
CA PHE A 72 -35.13 -12.78 -26.57
C PHE A 72 -33.65 -13.04 -26.26
N LEU A 73 -33.01 -13.97 -26.98
CA LEU A 73 -31.58 -14.26 -26.82
C LEU A 73 -30.73 -13.03 -27.13
N TYR A 74 -31.02 -12.35 -28.23
CA TYR A 74 -30.30 -11.12 -28.63
C TYR A 74 -30.37 -10.02 -27.56
N TYR A 75 -31.57 -9.70 -27.05
CA TYR A 75 -31.67 -8.67 -26.00
C TYR A 75 -31.07 -9.12 -24.68
N LYS A 76 -31.13 -10.42 -24.35
CA LYS A 76 -30.55 -10.94 -23.13
C LYS A 76 -29.03 -10.89 -23.16
N THR A 77 -28.39 -11.35 -24.25
CA THR A 77 -26.93 -11.28 -24.42
C THR A 77 -26.44 -9.84 -24.47
N MET A 78 -27.10 -8.95 -25.22
CA MET A 78 -26.70 -7.55 -25.29
C MET A 78 -26.79 -6.84 -23.93
N ARG A 79 -27.79 -7.19 -23.12
CA ARG A 79 -27.92 -6.69 -21.74
C ARG A 79 -26.86 -7.28 -20.80
N TYR A 80 -26.36 -8.50 -21.05
CA TYR A 80 -25.24 -9.06 -20.30
C TYR A 80 -23.94 -8.34 -20.62
N PHE A 81 -23.63 -8.10 -21.90
CA PHE A 81 -22.44 -7.34 -22.31
C PHE A 81 -22.44 -5.91 -21.76
N GLN A 82 -23.57 -5.19 -21.85
CA GLN A 82 -23.68 -3.86 -21.24
C GLN A 82 -23.47 -3.86 -19.71
N LYS A 83 -23.88 -4.94 -19.02
CA LYS A 83 -23.63 -5.08 -17.58
C LYS A 83 -22.16 -5.41 -17.30
N GLU A 84 -21.53 -6.21 -18.14
CA GLU A 84 -20.12 -6.57 -18.03
C GLU A 84 -19.23 -5.35 -18.24
N GLU A 85 -19.51 -4.52 -19.23
CA GLU A 85 -18.82 -3.23 -19.46
C GLU A 85 -18.92 -2.30 -18.24
N VAL A 86 -20.09 -2.20 -17.60
CA VAL A 86 -20.29 -1.40 -16.38
C VAL A 86 -19.57 -2.01 -15.16
N LEU A 87 -19.47 -3.33 -15.08
CA LEU A 87 -18.72 -3.99 -14.02
C LEU A 87 -17.20 -3.82 -14.22
N LEU A 88 -16.74 -3.86 -15.46
CA LEU A 88 -15.33 -3.61 -15.83
C LEU A 88 -14.94 -2.16 -15.56
N SER A 89 -15.76 -1.18 -15.94
CA SER A 89 -15.46 0.22 -15.65
C SER A 89 -15.38 0.50 -14.14
N LYS A 90 -16.30 -0.09 -13.35
CA LYS A 90 -16.27 -0.01 -11.89
C LYS A 90 -15.06 -0.72 -11.27
N ALA A 91 -14.61 -1.83 -11.88
CA ALA A 91 -13.39 -2.52 -11.46
C ALA A 91 -12.14 -1.67 -11.75
N ASP A 92 -12.09 -1.01 -12.90
CA ASP A 92 -11.01 -0.10 -13.28
C ASP A 92 -10.94 1.14 -12.39
N GLU A 93 -12.08 1.72 -12.03
CA GLU A 93 -12.17 2.83 -11.06
C GLU A 93 -11.59 2.42 -9.71
N LYS A 94 -12.05 1.27 -9.16
CA LYS A 94 -11.52 0.73 -7.90
C LYS A 94 -10.03 0.41 -7.98
N PHE A 95 -9.55 -0.12 -9.11
CA PHE A 95 -8.14 -0.41 -9.30
C PHE A 95 -7.31 0.89 -9.34
N LYS A 96 -7.82 1.95 -9.97
CA LYS A 96 -7.18 3.28 -9.97
C LYS A 96 -7.11 3.85 -8.56
N GLU A 97 -8.20 3.81 -7.80
CA GLU A 97 -8.22 4.23 -6.38
C GLU A 97 -7.22 3.41 -5.52
N LEU A 98 -7.15 2.10 -5.74
CA LEU A 98 -6.19 1.26 -5.03
C LEU A 98 -4.74 1.60 -5.42
N ARG A 99 -4.49 1.89 -6.69
CA ARG A 99 -3.16 2.26 -7.18
C ARG A 99 -2.72 3.62 -6.66
N THR A 100 -3.63 4.60 -6.56
CA THR A 100 -3.30 5.91 -5.98
C THR A 100 -2.98 5.79 -4.49
N THR A 101 -3.81 5.07 -3.73
CA THR A 101 -3.55 4.83 -2.30
C THR A 101 -2.24 4.07 -2.06
N LEU A 102 -1.92 3.06 -2.88
CA LEU A 102 -0.65 2.35 -2.82
C LEU A 102 0.54 3.28 -3.09
N ASN A 103 0.44 4.18 -4.08
CA ASN A 103 1.50 5.14 -4.37
C ASN A 103 1.72 6.13 -3.23
N ASP A 104 0.65 6.61 -2.60
CA ASP A 104 0.74 7.52 -1.45
C ASP A 104 1.32 6.81 -0.22
N LEU A 105 0.95 5.53 0.00
CA LEU A 105 1.56 4.70 1.04
C LEU A 105 3.04 4.46 0.80
N ASN A 106 3.44 4.17 -0.45
CA ASN A 106 4.86 3.99 -0.79
C ASN A 106 5.68 5.26 -0.58
N LYS A 107 5.11 6.44 -0.89
CA LYS A 107 5.76 7.73 -0.60
C LYS A 107 5.95 7.93 0.91
N LYS A 108 4.89 7.74 1.70
CA LYS A 108 4.96 7.85 3.17
C LYS A 108 5.94 6.84 3.76
N ALA A 109 5.95 5.60 3.27
CA ALA A 109 6.90 4.58 3.68
C ALA A 109 8.35 5.00 3.39
N GLY A 110 8.64 5.53 2.21
CA GLY A 110 9.97 6.02 1.86
C GLY A 110 10.41 7.26 2.66
N GLU A 111 9.48 8.14 3.04
CA GLU A 111 9.77 9.27 3.93
C GLU A 111 10.08 8.79 5.36
N LEU A 112 9.27 7.86 5.88
CA LEU A 112 9.48 7.23 7.18
C LEU A 112 10.81 6.50 7.25
N GLU A 113 11.16 5.72 6.21
CA GLU A 113 12.42 4.98 6.14
C GLU A 113 13.64 5.90 6.20
N LYS A 114 13.59 7.04 5.50
CA LYS A 114 14.67 8.05 5.55
C LYS A 114 14.76 8.70 6.92
N ALA A 115 13.62 9.04 7.53
CA ALA A 115 13.59 9.62 8.86
C ALA A 115 14.12 8.64 9.93
N THR A 116 13.75 7.36 9.85
CA THR A 116 14.27 6.33 10.76
C THR A 116 15.76 6.10 10.57
N ALA A 117 16.25 6.03 9.33
CA ALA A 117 17.68 5.88 9.06
C ALA A 117 18.50 7.07 9.59
N GLN A 118 17.99 8.29 9.45
CA GLN A 118 18.62 9.49 10.03
C GLN A 118 18.62 9.44 11.57
N ALA A 119 17.48 9.11 12.18
CA ALA A 119 17.37 8.98 13.63
C ALA A 119 18.33 7.90 14.18
N GLU A 120 18.43 6.75 13.52
CA GLU A 120 19.38 5.69 13.91
C GLU A 120 20.83 6.17 13.88
N LEU A 121 21.23 6.88 12.83
CA LEU A 121 22.58 7.44 12.73
C LEU A 121 22.86 8.46 13.84
N GLU A 122 21.89 9.30 14.18
CA GLU A 122 22.00 10.25 15.28
C GLU A 122 22.07 9.57 16.65
N LEU A 123 21.29 8.52 16.87
CA LEU A 123 21.34 7.71 18.10
C LEU A 123 22.70 7.01 18.24
N ILE A 124 23.23 6.42 17.17
CA ILE A 124 24.55 5.78 17.17
C ILE A 124 25.64 6.82 17.49
N LYS A 125 25.60 8.00 16.84
CA LYS A 125 26.54 9.10 17.12
C LYS A 125 26.41 9.62 18.55
N GLY A 126 25.19 9.74 19.07
CA GLY A 126 24.94 10.14 20.46
C GLY A 126 25.51 9.12 21.45
N ARG A 127 25.28 7.82 21.21
CA ARG A 127 25.78 6.72 22.03
C ARG A 127 27.31 6.65 22.06
N THR A 128 27.98 6.87 20.93
CA THR A 128 29.46 6.89 20.89
C THR A 128 30.04 8.09 21.62
N LYS A 129 29.44 9.28 21.50
CA LYS A 129 29.82 10.48 22.26
C LYS A 129 29.65 10.26 23.77
N LEU A 130 28.52 9.70 24.21
CA LEU A 130 28.27 9.37 25.61
C LEU A 130 29.29 8.38 26.15
N ARG A 131 29.63 7.35 25.36
CA ARG A 131 30.66 6.38 25.74
C ARG A 131 32.04 7.03 25.89
N GLN A 132 32.40 7.92 24.98
CA GLN A 132 33.68 8.63 25.04
C GLN A 132 33.75 9.59 26.23
N ALA A 133 32.70 10.37 26.47
CA ALA A 133 32.59 11.23 27.65
C ALA A 133 32.65 10.42 28.94
N GLY A 134 31.95 9.28 29.00
CA GLY A 134 32.04 8.34 30.11
C GLY A 134 33.47 7.88 30.38
N LYS A 135 34.23 7.51 29.34
CA LYS A 135 35.64 7.10 29.48
C LYS A 135 36.53 8.23 30.02
N GLN A 136 36.30 9.47 29.60
CA GLN A 136 37.02 10.63 30.12
C GLN A 136 36.70 10.86 31.60
N ILE A 137 35.43 10.76 31.99
CA ILE A 137 35.02 10.86 33.41
C ILE A 137 35.64 9.71 34.22
N GLN A 138 35.65 8.48 33.68
CA GLN A 138 36.26 7.33 34.34
C GLN A 138 37.77 7.53 34.56
N TYR A 139 38.47 8.10 33.58
CA TYR A 139 39.86 8.49 33.73
C TYR A 139 40.04 9.55 34.84
N GLY A 140 39.19 10.59 34.85
CA GLY A 140 39.16 11.60 35.91
C GLY A 140 38.93 11.00 37.29
N VAL A 141 37.95 10.11 37.44
CA VAL A 141 37.65 9.39 38.69
C VAL A 141 38.85 8.57 39.15
N ARG A 142 39.57 7.88 38.25
CA ARG A 142 40.79 7.14 38.60
C ARG A 142 41.91 8.07 39.06
N SER A 143 42.06 9.24 38.43
CA SER A 143 43.01 10.27 38.85
C SER A 143 42.70 10.79 40.25
N ILE A 144 41.45 11.21 40.48
CA ILE A 144 40.95 11.68 41.77
C ILE A 144 41.12 10.60 42.84
N PHE A 145 40.85 9.34 42.51
CA PHE A 145 41.06 8.22 43.43
C PHE A 145 42.54 8.05 43.85
N LYS A 146 43.49 8.31 42.94
CA LYS A 146 44.93 8.31 43.30
C LYS A 146 45.25 9.46 44.25
N ILE A 147 44.72 10.66 43.99
CA ILE A 147 44.91 11.84 44.86
C ILE A 147 44.30 11.59 46.24
N GLU A 148 43.09 11.04 46.31
CA GLU A 148 42.43 10.68 47.56
C GLU A 148 43.25 9.67 48.37
N ARG A 149 43.88 8.70 47.70
CA ARG A 149 44.76 7.73 48.34
C ARG A 149 46.04 8.39 48.86
N GLN A 150 46.63 9.31 48.09
CA GLN A 150 47.79 10.08 48.53
C GLN A 150 47.46 10.99 49.71
N ALA A 151 46.32 11.69 49.69
CA ALA A 151 45.86 12.53 50.79
C ALA A 151 45.58 11.71 52.06
N ARG A 152 44.97 10.52 51.92
CA ARG A 152 44.79 9.59 53.05
C ARG A 152 46.12 9.08 53.59
N GLY A 153 47.04 8.64 52.74
CA GLY A 153 48.36 8.21 53.19
C GLY A 153 49.16 9.33 53.88
N LEU A 154 49.06 10.57 53.37
CA LEU A 154 49.68 11.73 54.02
C LEU A 154 49.06 12.01 55.39
N ARG A 155 47.73 11.92 55.51
CA ARG A 155 47.04 12.04 56.79
C ARG A 155 47.51 10.98 57.77
N ASP A 156 47.61 9.72 57.34
CA ASP A 156 48.04 8.61 58.20
C ASP A 156 49.46 8.86 58.74
N VAL A 157 50.38 9.33 57.88
CA VAL A 157 51.73 9.73 58.32
C VAL A 157 51.68 10.90 59.30
N LEU A 158 50.90 11.94 59.02
CA LEU A 158 50.74 13.07 59.94
C LEU A 158 50.18 12.62 61.29
N ASP A 159 49.30 11.63 61.32
CA ASP A 159 48.70 11.08 62.53
C ASP A 159 49.74 10.43 63.47
N GLU A 160 50.87 9.97 62.95
CA GLU A 160 52.00 9.43 63.73
C GLU A 160 52.91 10.51 64.37
N LEU A 161 52.89 11.76 63.88
CA LEU A 161 53.75 12.82 64.42
C LEU A 161 53.24 13.37 65.77
N PRO A 162 54.08 13.38 66.83
CA PRO A 162 53.72 13.98 68.11
C PRO A 162 53.96 15.51 68.09
N ARG A 163 52.87 16.29 68.20
CA ARG A 163 52.73 17.70 68.67
C ARG A 163 52.12 18.71 67.69
N VAL A 164 51.55 19.74 68.34
CA VAL A 164 50.74 20.90 67.94
C VAL A 164 50.97 21.48 66.53
N ASP A 165 52.18 21.43 65.99
CA ASP A 165 52.49 22.05 64.68
C ASP A 165 51.89 21.28 63.48
N ALA A 166 51.72 19.96 63.61
CA ALA A 166 51.07 19.14 62.58
C ALA A 166 49.53 19.29 62.58
N SER A 167 48.94 19.86 63.63
CA SER A 167 47.48 19.92 63.80
C SER A 167 46.76 20.70 62.70
N ARG A 168 47.37 21.81 62.24
CA ARG A 168 46.85 22.63 61.14
C ARG A 168 46.83 21.84 59.83
N PHE A 169 47.95 21.22 59.48
CA PHE A 169 48.06 20.38 58.29
C PHE A 169 47.14 19.15 58.33
N LYS A 170 46.95 18.53 59.51
CA LYS A 170 45.96 17.44 59.68
C LYS A 170 44.55 17.90 59.32
N ALA A 171 44.14 19.07 59.82
CA ALA A 171 42.83 19.63 59.53
C ALA A 171 42.67 19.93 58.03
N GLU A 172 43.65 20.61 57.42
CA GLU A 172 43.66 20.93 56.00
C GLU A 172 43.60 19.68 55.11
N VAL A 173 44.45 18.68 55.37
CA VAL A 173 44.46 17.41 54.60
C VAL A 173 43.18 16.62 54.82
N SER A 174 42.61 16.64 56.02
CA SER A 174 41.33 15.97 56.29
C SER A 174 40.17 16.63 55.53
N VAL A 175 40.11 17.96 55.48
CA VAL A 175 39.10 18.70 54.71
C VAL A 175 39.27 18.40 53.22
N LEU A 176 40.49 18.51 52.69
CA LEU A 176 40.80 18.19 51.30
C LEU A 176 40.41 16.75 50.94
N ALA A 177 40.73 15.77 51.80
CA ALA A 177 40.38 14.37 51.56
C ALA A 177 38.86 14.15 51.53
N GLN A 178 38.10 14.85 52.37
CA GLN A 178 36.63 14.81 52.37
C GLN A 178 36.05 15.44 51.09
N GLU A 179 36.57 16.59 50.66
CA GLU A 179 36.16 17.26 49.43
C GLU A 179 36.42 16.39 48.20
N VAL A 180 37.64 15.86 48.06
CA VAL A 180 38.04 14.96 46.97
C VAL A 180 37.19 13.70 46.94
N LYS A 181 36.88 13.11 48.11
CA LYS A 181 35.98 11.95 48.20
C LYS A 181 34.56 12.31 47.73
N ALA A 182 34.05 13.47 48.16
CA ALA A 182 32.72 13.93 47.76
C ALA A 182 32.62 14.18 46.25
N GLU A 183 33.65 14.79 45.65
CA GLU A 183 33.74 14.96 44.19
C GLU A 183 33.81 13.63 43.45
N ARG A 184 34.61 12.68 43.94
CA ARG A 184 34.70 11.33 43.36
C ARG A 184 33.32 10.65 43.33
N GLU A 185 32.58 10.72 44.43
CA GLU A 185 31.24 10.13 44.52
C GLU A 185 30.25 10.80 43.57
N LYS A 186 30.33 12.13 43.41
CA LYS A 186 29.52 12.86 42.41
C LYS A 186 29.81 12.35 41.00
N LEU A 187 31.08 12.30 40.59
CA LEU A 187 31.46 11.82 39.25
C LEU A 187 31.13 10.33 39.04
N SER A 188 31.27 9.51 40.09
CA SER A 188 30.90 8.09 40.02
C SER A 188 29.39 7.90 39.84
N LYS A 189 28.55 8.77 40.43
CA LYS A 189 27.10 8.78 40.18
C LYS A 189 26.78 9.11 38.72
N GLU A 190 27.49 10.06 38.11
CA GLU A 190 27.30 10.38 36.68
C GLU A 190 27.70 9.21 35.78
N ILE A 191 28.78 8.47 36.09
CA ILE A 191 29.13 7.25 35.34
C ILE A 191 28.04 6.18 35.50
N ARG A 192 27.49 6.00 36.71
CA ARG A 192 26.39 5.05 36.93
C ARG A 192 25.17 5.39 36.09
N LYS A 193 24.78 6.67 36.03
CA LYS A 193 23.70 7.11 35.13
C LYS A 193 23.98 6.72 33.69
N ILE A 194 25.21 6.87 33.18
CA ILE A 194 25.55 6.44 31.80
C ILE A 194 25.42 4.91 31.65
N SER A 195 25.87 4.15 32.64
CA SER A 195 25.77 2.69 32.65
C SER A 195 24.32 2.18 32.71
N ASP A 196 23.44 2.87 33.45
CA ASP A 196 22.02 2.51 33.60
C ASP A 196 21.28 2.62 32.26
N HIS A 197 21.75 3.47 31.35
CA HIS A 197 21.26 3.55 29.97
C HIS A 197 21.84 2.46 29.04
N GLY A 198 22.46 1.41 29.61
CA GLY A 198 23.04 0.29 28.88
C GLY A 198 24.30 0.64 28.09
N ILE A 199 24.98 1.74 28.43
CA ILE A 199 26.24 2.15 27.79
C ILE A 199 27.39 1.71 28.68
N SER A 200 28.14 0.70 28.22
CA SER A 200 29.36 0.25 28.91
C SER A 200 30.48 1.28 28.72
N VAL A 201 30.92 1.85 29.85
CA VAL A 201 32.00 2.83 29.97
C VAL A 201 33.32 2.15 30.32
#